data_AF-A0A6N8AC05-F1
#
_entry.id   AF-A0A6N8AC05-F1
#
_cell.length_a   1.000
_cell.length_b   1.000
_cell.length_c   1.000
_cell.angle_alpha   90.00
_cell.angle_beta   90.00
_cell.angle_gamma   90.00
#
_symmetry.space_group_name_H-M   'P 1'
#
loop_
_entity.id
_entity.type
_entity.pdbx_description
1 polymer ?
#
loop_
_entity_poly.entity_id
_entity_poly.type
_entity_poly.pdbx_seq_one_letter_code
_entity_poly.pdbx_strand_id
1 'polypeptide(L)'
;MSKKVPSPCIDVCKFRREGHCIGCSMTKSQKKLFKSIKRPDQQEAFIQMLICQQEKMGRYTHWGPAYLKKLKKKKAKVNITLAK
;
A
#
# COMPACT_ATOMS: atom_id res chain seq x y z
N MET A 1 -10.63 -14.30 -14.00
CA MET A 1 -10.84 -13.35 -12.88
C MET A 1 -9.57 -12.52 -12.73
N SER A 2 -9.57 -11.26 -13.14
CA SER A 2 -8.38 -10.39 -13.09
C SER A 2 -7.77 -10.43 -11.69
N LYS A 3 -6.49 -10.79 -11.58
CA LYS A 3 -5.76 -10.82 -10.30
C LYS A 3 -5.67 -9.39 -9.78
N LYS A 4 -6.69 -8.94 -9.06
CA LYS A 4 -6.78 -7.60 -8.49
C LYS A 4 -5.59 -7.41 -7.56
N VAL A 5 -4.85 -6.32 -7.74
CA VAL A 5 -3.76 -5.96 -6.85
C VAL A 5 -4.35 -5.75 -5.44
N PRO A 6 -3.92 -6.51 -4.42
CA PRO A 6 -4.44 -6.32 -3.08
C PRO A 6 -4.16 -4.92 -2.56
N SER A 7 -5.15 -4.32 -1.89
CA SER A 7 -4.96 -3.02 -1.25
C SER A 7 -3.73 -3.01 -0.32
N PRO A 8 -2.89 -1.97 -0.36
CA PRO A 8 -1.71 -1.82 0.49
C PRO A 8 -2.02 -1.59 1.97
N CYS A 9 -3.29 -1.47 2.36
CA CYS A 9 -3.67 -1.38 3.77
C CYS A 9 -3.42 -2.70 4.50
N ILE A 10 -2.72 -2.67 5.63
CA ILE A 10 -2.43 -3.85 6.50
C ILE A 10 -3.40 -3.93 7.70
N ASP A 11 -4.63 -3.44 7.50
CA ASP A 11 -5.76 -3.51 8.44
C ASP A 11 -5.57 -2.79 9.80
N VAL A 12 -4.50 -2.03 9.99
CA VAL A 12 -4.24 -1.19 11.19
C VAL A 12 -4.65 0.29 11.00
N CYS A 13 -5.70 0.53 10.21
CA CYS A 13 -6.04 1.84 9.65
C CYS A 13 -6.36 2.92 10.71
N LYS A 14 -5.33 3.65 11.18
CA LYS A 14 -5.45 4.78 12.11
C LYS A 14 -4.74 6.01 11.54
N PHE A 15 -5.47 7.10 11.29
CA PHE A 15 -4.96 8.32 10.64
C PHE A 15 -4.53 9.39 11.66
N ARG A 16 -3.46 9.12 12.41
CA ARG A 16 -2.98 10.00 13.50
C ARG A 16 -1.75 10.84 13.16
N ARG A 17 -1.17 10.65 11.97
CA ARG A 17 0.05 11.30 11.53
C ARG A 17 -0.27 12.35 10.47
N GLU A 18 -0.79 13.51 10.88
CA GLU A 18 -1.16 14.60 9.96
C GLU A 18 -2.12 14.14 8.84
N GLY A 19 -3.07 13.26 9.19
CA GLY A 19 -4.00 12.68 8.23
C GLY A 19 -3.49 11.43 7.49
N HIS A 20 -2.24 11.01 7.72
CA HIS A 20 -1.68 9.76 7.23
C HIS A 20 -1.93 8.58 8.18
N CYS A 21 -2.17 7.41 7.58
CA CYS A 21 -2.29 6.14 8.28
C CYS A 21 -0.95 5.74 8.90
N ILE A 22 -0.96 5.32 10.17
CA ILE A 22 0.25 4.84 10.87
C ILE A 22 0.78 3.51 10.31
N GLY A 23 -0.06 2.75 9.61
CA GLY A 23 0.31 1.43 9.07
C GLY A 23 0.85 1.45 7.65
N CYS A 24 0.28 2.30 6.78
CA CYS A 24 0.56 2.24 5.35
C CYS A 24 0.79 3.62 4.71
N SER A 25 0.99 4.67 5.51
CA SER A 25 1.14 6.09 5.13
C SER A 25 0.00 6.72 4.32
N MET A 26 -0.99 5.94 3.86
CA MET A 26 -2.11 6.48 3.09
C MET A 26 -2.94 7.51 3.88
N THR A 27 -3.38 8.57 3.20
CA THR A 27 -4.48 9.41 3.67
C THR A 27 -5.85 8.76 3.43
N LYS A 28 -6.91 9.29 4.05
CA LYS A 28 -8.29 8.84 3.77
C LYS A 28 -8.65 8.98 2.29
N SER A 29 -8.25 10.10 1.66
CA SER A 29 -8.48 10.37 0.24
C SER A 29 -7.71 9.39 -0.65
N GLN A 30 -6.44 9.13 -0.35
CA GLN A 30 -5.64 8.10 -1.02
C GLN A 30 -6.28 6.70 -0.90
N LYS A 31 -6.87 6.37 0.25
CA LYS A 31 -7.60 5.09 0.46
C LYS A 31 -8.85 5.00 -0.40
N LYS A 32 -9.59 6.09 -0.57
CA LYS A 32 -10.73 6.16 -1.49
C LYS A 32 -10.28 6.04 -2.94
N LEU A 33 -9.21 6.76 -3.32
CA LEU A 33 -8.64 6.76 -4.65
C LEU A 33 -8.18 5.35 -5.09
N PHE A 34 -7.46 4.62 -4.22
CA PHE A 34 -7.01 3.26 -4.58
C PHE A 34 -8.19 2.32 -4.94
N LYS A 35 -9.35 2.47 -4.28
CA LYS A 35 -10.53 1.65 -4.55
C LYS A 35 -11.17 1.96 -5.92
N SER A 36 -11.00 3.17 -6.44
CA SER A 36 -11.54 3.55 -7.76
C SER A 36 -10.62 3.15 -8.91
N ILE A 37 -9.33 2.89 -8.66
CA ILE A 37 -8.39 2.42 -9.68
C ILE A 37 -8.75 0.97 -10.06
N LYS A 38 -9.06 0.76 -11.34
CA LYS A 38 -9.42 -0.56 -11.90
C LYS A 38 -8.27 -1.25 -12.61
N ARG A 39 -7.33 -0.49 -13.16
CA ARG A 39 -6.22 -1.04 -13.95
C ARG A 39 -5.07 -1.50 -13.02
N PRO A 40 -4.55 -2.73 -13.18
CA PRO A 40 -3.49 -3.25 -12.31
C PRO A 40 -2.19 -2.45 -12.34
N ASP A 41 -1.77 -1.97 -13.51
CA ASP A 41 -0.59 -1.12 -13.71
C ASP A 41 -0.66 0.15 -12.86
N GLN A 42 -1.82 0.82 -12.84
CA GLN A 42 -2.05 2.00 -12.02
C GLN A 42 -2.11 1.67 -10.52
N GLN A 43 -2.58 0.48 -10.15
CA GLN A 43 -2.56 0.03 -8.76
C GLN A 43 -1.14 -0.21 -8.28
N GLU A 44 -0.28 -0.82 -9.10
CA GLU A 44 1.14 -1.03 -8.82
C GLU A 44 1.88 0.29 -8.72
N ALA A 45 1.67 1.21 -9.67
CA ALA A 45 2.26 2.55 -9.63
C ALA A 45 1.85 3.32 -8.36
N PHE A 46 0.60 3.18 -7.92
CA PHE A 46 0.13 3.77 -6.68
C PHE A 46 0.84 3.19 -5.45
N ILE A 47 1.08 1.88 -5.43
CA ILE A 47 1.84 1.23 -4.34
C ILE A 47 3.29 1.70 -4.37
N GLN A 48 3.90 1.84 -5.54
CA GLN A 48 5.26 2.35 -5.68
C GLN A 48 5.38 3.78 -5.13
N MET A 49 4.42 4.65 -5.48
CA MET A 49 4.35 6.00 -4.92
C MET A 49 4.22 5.98 -3.39
N LEU A 50 3.41 5.07 -2.84
CA LEU A 50 3.29 4.90 -1.38
C LEU A 50 4.60 4.48 -0.72
N ILE A 51 5.39 3.62 -1.36
CA ILE A 51 6.69 3.20 -0.84
C ILE A 51 7.62 4.42 -0.76
N CYS A 52 7.72 5.23 -1.81
CA CYS A 52 8.50 6.48 -1.79
C CYS A 52 8.01 7.44 -0.69
N GLN A 53 6.68 7.54 -0.50
CA GLN A 53 6.10 8.33 0.59
C GLN A 53 6.51 7.78 1.97
N GLN A 54 6.52 6.46 2.15
CA GLN A 54 6.94 5.81 3.39
C GLN A 54 8.42 6.02 3.68
N GLU A 55 9.28 6.01 2.67
CA GLU A 55 10.72 6.31 2.81
C GLU A 55 10.93 7.74 3.31
N LYS A 56 10.27 8.72 2.70
CA LYS A 56 10.38 10.14 3.09
C LYS A 56 9.82 10.41 4.48
N MET A 57 8.73 9.75 4.86
CA MET A 57 8.16 9.89 6.19
C MET A 57 8.90 9.07 7.25
N GLY A 58 9.50 7.93 6.89
CA GLY A 58 10.08 6.99 7.85
C GLY A 58 9.06 6.33 8.79
N ARG A 59 9.53 5.42 9.66
CA ARG A 59 8.72 4.67 10.65
C ARG A 59 7.64 3.72 10.07
N TYR A 60 7.80 3.29 8.82
CA TYR A 60 6.91 2.34 8.13
C TYR A 60 7.56 0.98 7.82
N THR A 61 8.68 0.64 8.46
CA THR A 61 9.42 -0.62 8.22
C THR A 61 8.58 -1.88 8.42
N HIS A 62 7.59 -1.83 9.31
CA HIS A 62 6.65 -2.93 9.56
C HIS A 62 5.69 -3.18 8.38
N TRP A 63 5.47 -2.20 7.50
CA TRP A 63 4.52 -2.30 6.39
C TRP A 63 4.96 -3.34 5.36
N GLY A 64 6.23 -3.33 4.97
CA GLY A 64 6.76 -4.21 3.92
C GLY A 64 6.52 -5.71 4.20
N PRO A 65 6.99 -6.24 5.35
CA PRO A 65 6.75 -7.63 5.73
C PRO A 65 5.26 -7.99 5.81
N ALA A 66 4.43 -7.10 6.35
CA ALA A 66 2.99 -7.31 6.46
C ALA A 66 2.29 -7.34 5.08
N TYR A 67 2.68 -6.45 4.17
CA TYR A 67 2.13 -6.42 2.82
C TYR A 67 2.58 -7.63 2.00
N LEU A 68 3.85 -8.04 2.10
CA LEU A 68 4.36 -9.28 1.48
C LEU A 68 3.58 -10.52 1.96
N LYS A 69 3.31 -10.64 3.27
CA LYS A 69 2.49 -11.72 3.82
C LYS A 69 1.07 -11.72 3.23
N LYS A 70 0.48 -10.53 3.05
CA LYS A 70 -0.83 -10.35 2.41
C LYS A 70 -0.83 -10.77 0.94
N LEU A 71 0.19 -10.39 0.17
CA LEU A 71 0.36 -10.77 -1.23
C LEU A 71 0.49 -12.30 -1.37
N LYS A 72 1.32 -12.94 -0.53
CA LYS A 72 1.46 -14.39 -0.46
C LYS A 72 0.11 -15.08 -0.18
N LYS A 73 -0.62 -14.63 0.85
CA LYS A 73 -1.94 -15.17 1.21
C LYS A 73 -2.95 -15.08 0.05
N LYS A 74 -2.89 -14.00 -0.74
CA LYS A 74 -3.79 -13.77 -1.87
C LYS A 74 -3.27 -14.34 -3.20
N LYS A 75 -2.11 -14.98 -3.22
CA LYS A 75 -1.43 -15.49 -4.44
C LYS A 75 -1.33 -14.41 -5.53
N ALA A 76 -1.16 -13.15 -5.11
CA ALA A 76 -1.05 -12.00 -5.99
C ALA A 76 0.43 -11.74 -6.28
N LYS A 77 0.76 -11.52 -7.56
CA LYS A 77 2.06 -11.03 -7.99
C LYS A 77 1.91 -9.55 -8.29
N VAL A 78 2.80 -8.73 -7.76
CA VAL A 78 2.86 -7.29 -8.00
C VAL A 78 4.29 -6.93 -8.36
N ASN A 79 4.48 -6.04 -9.33
CA ASN A 79 5.78 -5.52 -9.67
C ASN A 79 6.04 -4.21 -8.90
N ILE A 80 6.60 -4.32 -7.70
CA ILE A 80 6.94 -3.18 -6.84
C ILE A 80 8.36 -3.34 -6.29
N THR A 81 9.06 -2.22 -6.11
CA THR A 81 10.38 -2.20 -5.49
C THR A 81 10.22 -1.75 -4.05
N LEU A 82 10.42 -2.66 -3.10
CA LEU A 82 10.42 -2.32 -1.68
C LEU A 82 11.69 -1.56 -1.32
N ALA A 83 11.52 -0.43 -0.65
CA ALA A 83 12.58 0.29 0.06
C ALA A 83 13.31 -0.66 1.02
N LYS A 84 14.65 -0.56 1.09
CA LYS A 84 15.46 -1.29 2.07
C LYS A 84 15.34 -0.68 3.45
#